data_AF-A0A3A5HG27-F1
#
_entry.id   AF-A0A3A5HG27-F1
#
_cell.length_a   1.000
_cell.length_b   1.000
_cell.length_c   1.000
_cell.angle_alpha   90.00
_cell.angle_beta   90.00
_cell.angle_gamma   90.00
#
_symmetry.space_group_name_H-M   'P 1'
#
loop_
_entity.id
_entity.type
_entity.pdbx_description
1 polymer ?
#
loop_
_entity_poly.entity_id
_entity_poly.type
_entity_poly.pdbx_seq_one_letter_code
_entity_poly.pdbx_strand_id
1 'polypeptide(L)'
;MIEIDGSSGEGGGAVVRISAALASLTSKKLNIKNIRAQRPRKGLSSQHLMALTALSWLCNAEFQGFHTGSEEIFFCPGKLRGGNLELDIKSAGSMALVLQAFMIPAPFAPKKVEITLKGGSDVRWAPPYDYLKHVTLPVLEMMGYKSRIDLIQRGHYPRGGGILKAEILPVKKLNPLKILEPEIDSIKGISHATNLPLHVAERQALAAHKILAKTGYEVDIALEHSTNNLSPGSGIVVWAQGNTRIGGNALGKRGKSAEKVGKEAAKNLLCSLEREATLDNYMGDQIIPYMALAGCSCFKIPTLSSHARTNIQLVKKITGKVFRVHPREEVVEISTK
;
A
#
# COMPACT_ATOMS: atom_id res chain seq x y z
N MET A 1 23.88 -5.99 13.58
CA MET A 1 23.50 -5.39 12.28
C MET A 1 22.75 -6.44 11.48
N ILE A 2 21.65 -6.08 10.82
CA ILE A 2 20.90 -6.98 9.93
C ILE A 2 21.43 -6.78 8.52
N GLU A 3 21.74 -7.88 7.84
CA GLU A 3 22.10 -7.87 6.42
C GLU A 3 20.95 -8.42 5.57
N ILE A 4 20.53 -7.67 4.55
CA ILE A 4 19.48 -8.06 3.63
C ILE A 4 20.05 -8.11 2.21
N ASP A 5 19.77 -9.19 1.50
CA ASP A 5 20.00 -9.27 0.07
C ASP A 5 18.74 -8.79 -0.67
N GLY A 6 18.84 -7.62 -1.31
CA GLY A 6 17.79 -6.96 -2.07
C GLY A 6 17.36 -7.69 -3.35
N SER A 7 18.07 -8.76 -3.72
CA SER A 7 17.68 -9.67 -4.81
C SER A 7 16.79 -10.83 -4.34
N SER A 8 16.71 -11.07 -3.03
CA SER A 8 15.92 -12.17 -2.46
C SER A 8 14.41 -12.03 -2.71
N GLY A 9 13.73 -13.17 -2.84
CA GLY A 9 12.28 -13.21 -3.04
C GLY A 9 11.85 -12.52 -4.33
N GLU A 10 10.97 -11.53 -4.23
CA GLU A 10 10.48 -10.76 -5.39
C GLU A 10 11.52 -9.75 -5.94
N GLY A 11 12.65 -9.56 -5.25
CA GLY A 11 13.75 -8.68 -5.69
C GLY A 11 13.31 -7.25 -5.97
N GLY A 12 12.23 -6.81 -5.33
CA GLY A 12 11.52 -5.57 -5.60
C GLY A 12 11.80 -4.46 -4.60
N GLY A 13 11.14 -3.32 -4.83
CA GLY A 13 11.24 -2.16 -3.95
C GLY A 13 10.71 -2.35 -2.54
N ALA A 14 9.82 -3.33 -2.34
CA ALA A 14 9.23 -3.64 -1.05
C ALA A 14 10.29 -4.07 -0.03
N VAL A 15 11.33 -4.80 -0.48
CA VAL A 15 12.44 -5.25 0.37
C VAL A 15 13.11 -4.08 1.06
N VAL A 16 13.44 -3.02 0.31
CA VAL A 16 14.05 -1.80 0.85
C VAL A 16 13.12 -1.10 1.85
N ARG A 17 11.88 -0.87 1.43
CA ARG A 17 10.89 -0.10 2.21
C ARG A 17 10.57 -0.75 3.54
N ILE A 18 10.24 -2.04 3.52
CA ILE A 18 9.82 -2.78 4.71
C ILE A 18 11.02 -3.03 5.64
N SER A 19 12.20 -3.34 5.08
CA SER A 19 13.39 -3.56 5.91
C SER A 19 13.79 -2.31 6.68
N ALA A 20 13.83 -1.15 6.02
CA ALA A 20 14.13 0.12 6.68
C ALA A 20 13.07 0.50 7.72
N ALA A 21 11.79 0.31 7.39
CA ALA A 21 10.69 0.59 8.31
C ALA A 21 10.74 -0.26 9.60
N LEU A 22 11.02 -1.55 9.47
CA LEU A 22 11.16 -2.46 10.64
C LEU A 22 12.47 -2.22 11.40
N ALA A 23 13.55 -1.84 10.71
CA ALA A 23 14.79 -1.40 11.36
C ALA A 23 14.55 -0.17 12.24
N SER A 24 13.76 0.81 11.77
CA SER A 24 13.36 1.98 12.56
C SER A 24 12.65 1.63 13.87
N LEU A 25 11.86 0.53 13.89
CA LEU A 25 11.17 0.07 15.10
C LEU A 25 12.03 -0.77 16.03
N THR A 26 12.92 -1.59 15.46
CA THR A 26 13.77 -2.51 16.23
C THR A 26 15.08 -1.86 16.69
N SER A 27 15.35 -0.62 16.26
CA SER A 27 16.62 0.09 16.47
C SER A 27 17.85 -0.71 16.03
N LYS A 28 17.67 -1.63 15.06
CA LYS A 28 18.74 -2.47 14.52
C LYS A 28 19.32 -1.82 13.27
N LYS A 29 20.65 -1.64 13.25
CA LYS A 29 21.38 -1.21 12.04
C LYS A 29 21.11 -2.19 10.89
N LEU A 30 20.96 -1.65 9.69
CA LEU A 30 20.58 -2.38 8.49
C LEU A 30 21.57 -2.11 7.36
N ASN A 31 22.04 -3.17 6.72
CA ASN A 31 22.72 -3.12 5.43
C ASN A 31 21.86 -3.86 4.39
N ILE A 32 21.57 -3.23 3.25
CA ILE A 32 20.88 -3.87 2.12
C ILE A 32 21.79 -3.82 0.90
N LYS A 33 22.14 -4.98 0.34
CA LYS A 33 22.93 -5.14 -0.90
C LYS A 33 22.04 -5.55 -2.07
N ASN A 34 22.56 -5.50 -3.30
CA ASN A 34 21.90 -5.99 -4.52
C ASN A 34 20.48 -5.42 -4.74
N ILE A 35 20.28 -4.14 -4.40
CA ILE A 35 18.95 -3.53 -4.45
C ILE A 35 18.39 -3.60 -5.86
N ARG A 36 17.25 -4.29 -6.02
CA ARG A 36 16.54 -4.43 -7.29
C ARG A 36 17.40 -5.03 -8.41
N ALA A 37 18.35 -5.90 -8.06
CA ALA A 37 19.26 -6.53 -9.02
C ALA A 37 18.55 -7.30 -10.15
N GLN A 38 17.35 -7.84 -9.89
CA GLN A 38 16.52 -8.57 -10.86
C GLN A 38 15.57 -7.65 -11.66
N ARG A 39 15.62 -6.33 -11.48
CA ARG A 39 14.76 -5.39 -12.21
C ARG A 39 15.48 -4.76 -13.39
N PRO A 40 14.75 -4.35 -14.45
CA PRO A 40 15.36 -3.68 -15.60
C PRO A 40 16.15 -2.42 -15.25
N ARG A 41 15.72 -1.71 -14.19
CA ARG A 41 16.46 -0.60 -13.59
C ARG A 41 16.89 -1.00 -12.20
N LYS A 42 18.17 -1.32 -12.03
CA LYS A 42 18.78 -1.69 -10.76
C LYS A 42 18.86 -0.49 -9.80
N GLY A 43 19.11 -0.79 -8.53
CA GLY A 43 19.30 0.19 -7.47
C GLY A 43 18.04 0.97 -7.06
N LEU A 44 18.24 1.94 -6.19
CA LEU A 44 17.18 2.82 -5.70
C LEU A 44 16.59 3.67 -6.82
N SER A 45 15.26 3.68 -6.94
CA SER A 45 14.54 4.71 -7.70
C SER A 45 14.11 5.87 -6.79
N SER A 46 13.62 6.97 -7.38
CA SER A 46 13.18 8.18 -6.64
C SER A 46 12.23 7.89 -5.48
N GLN A 47 11.22 7.04 -5.69
CA GLN A 47 10.27 6.69 -4.61
C GLN A 47 10.91 5.88 -3.47
N HIS A 48 11.95 5.08 -3.75
CA HIS A 48 12.67 4.36 -2.70
C HIS A 48 13.50 5.33 -1.88
N LEU A 49 14.20 6.25 -2.56
CA LEU A 49 14.95 7.32 -1.91
C LEU A 49 14.03 8.15 -1.00
N MET A 50 12.85 8.55 -1.49
CA MET A 50 11.90 9.33 -0.67
C MET A 50 11.32 8.55 0.51
N ALA A 51 11.05 7.25 0.35
CA ALA A 51 10.65 6.39 1.47
C ALA A 51 11.75 6.33 2.54
N LEU A 52 12.99 6.14 2.12
CA LEU A 52 14.15 6.11 3.01
C LEU A 52 14.40 7.47 3.67
N THR A 53 14.28 8.57 2.94
CA THR A 53 14.37 9.93 3.49
C THR A 53 13.30 10.17 4.55
N ALA A 54 12.04 9.76 4.30
CA ALA A 54 10.95 9.89 5.25
C ALA A 54 11.23 9.09 6.54
N LEU A 55 11.72 7.85 6.40
CA LEU A 55 12.10 7.01 7.52
C LEU A 55 13.30 7.56 8.30
N SER A 56 14.34 8.05 7.62
CA SER A 56 15.48 8.71 8.26
C SER A 56 15.04 9.93 9.05
N TRP A 57 14.14 10.74 8.49
CA TRP A 57 13.54 11.85 9.22
C TRP A 57 12.77 11.36 10.45
N LEU A 58 11.96 10.31 10.33
CA LEU A 58 11.11 9.84 11.41
C LEU A 58 11.92 9.28 12.59
N CYS A 59 13.04 8.60 12.32
CA CYS A 59 13.86 7.96 13.35
C CYS A 59 15.22 8.62 13.59
N ASN A 60 15.45 9.85 13.10
CA ASN A 60 16.74 10.54 13.22
C ASN A 60 17.93 9.64 12.79
N ALA A 61 17.80 8.95 11.66
CA ALA A 61 18.79 7.96 11.24
C ALA A 61 20.04 8.59 10.62
N GLU A 62 21.18 7.96 10.85
CA GLU A 62 22.36 8.09 10.01
C GLU A 62 22.25 7.12 8.82
N PHE A 63 22.72 7.53 7.66
CA PHE A 63 22.59 6.72 6.45
C PHE A 63 23.75 6.93 5.46
N GLN A 64 23.99 5.91 4.63
CA GLN A 64 24.94 5.94 3.52
C GLN A 64 24.32 5.27 2.29
N GLY A 65 24.69 5.72 1.09
CA GLY A 65 24.18 5.15 -0.17
C GLY A 65 22.80 5.68 -0.60
N PHE A 66 22.28 6.75 0.01
CA PHE A 66 20.96 7.29 -0.32
C PHE A 66 21.00 8.20 -1.56
N HIS A 67 21.21 7.59 -2.72
CA HIS A 67 21.13 8.26 -4.01
C HIS A 67 20.46 7.35 -5.04
N THR A 68 19.86 7.95 -6.07
CA THR A 68 19.23 7.20 -7.16
C THR A 68 20.28 6.32 -7.85
N GLY A 69 19.94 5.06 -8.09
CA GLY A 69 20.82 4.07 -8.69
C GLY A 69 21.66 3.28 -7.69
N SER A 70 21.71 3.66 -6.41
CA SER A 70 22.50 2.92 -5.42
C SER A 70 22.01 1.49 -5.27
N GLU A 71 22.93 0.53 -5.35
CA GLU A 71 22.66 -0.91 -5.18
C GLU A 71 22.92 -1.40 -3.75
N GLU A 72 23.53 -0.56 -2.91
CA GLU A 72 23.77 -0.83 -1.49
C GLU A 72 23.40 0.39 -0.63
N ILE A 73 22.84 0.14 0.56
CA ILE A 73 22.61 1.18 1.57
C ILE A 73 22.99 0.71 2.96
N PHE A 74 23.46 1.64 3.78
CA PHE A 74 23.56 1.48 5.22
C PHE A 74 22.57 2.42 5.89
N PHE A 75 21.80 1.88 6.84
CA PHE A 75 20.78 2.61 7.58
C PHE A 75 20.91 2.31 9.08
N CYS A 76 21.20 3.37 9.84
CA CYS A 76 21.42 3.33 11.28
C CYS A 76 20.31 4.13 11.97
N PRO A 77 19.19 3.48 12.35
CA PRO A 77 18.05 4.16 12.95
C PRO A 77 18.39 4.69 14.36
N GLY A 78 17.96 5.92 14.65
CA GLY A 78 17.99 6.52 15.98
C GLY A 78 16.62 6.43 16.68
N LYS A 79 16.30 7.39 17.55
CA LYS A 79 15.01 7.46 18.24
C LYS A 79 13.92 8.02 17.31
N LEU A 80 12.72 7.44 17.38
CA LEU A 80 11.53 7.98 16.71
C LEU A 80 11.21 9.39 17.23
N ARG A 81 10.79 10.27 16.33
CA ARG A 81 10.28 11.60 16.62
C ARG A 81 8.92 11.84 15.95
N GLY A 82 8.14 12.76 16.52
CA GLY A 82 6.95 13.30 15.88
C GLY A 82 7.23 14.64 15.17
N GLY A 83 6.21 15.23 14.57
CA GLY A 83 6.27 16.52 13.90
C GLY A 83 5.82 16.47 12.45
N ASN A 84 6.19 17.51 11.69
CA ASN A 84 5.71 17.73 10.34
C ASN A 84 6.83 17.50 9.33
N LEU A 85 6.52 16.77 8.26
CA LEU A 85 7.43 16.47 7.17
C LEU A 85 6.76 16.78 5.84
N GLU A 86 7.44 17.53 4.97
CA GLU A 86 7.03 17.68 3.58
C GLU A 86 8.08 17.07 2.66
N LEU A 87 7.64 16.24 1.72
CA LEU A 87 8.51 15.63 0.71
C LEU A 87 7.91 15.78 -0.68
N ASP A 88 8.80 16.06 -1.63
CA ASP A 88 8.47 16.10 -3.04
C ASP A 88 9.28 15.03 -3.78
N ILE A 89 8.58 14.07 -4.37
CA ILE A 89 9.18 12.97 -5.15
C ILE A 89 9.73 13.49 -6.50
N LYS A 90 9.38 14.73 -6.88
CA LYS A 90 9.83 15.45 -8.09
C LYS A 90 9.59 14.69 -9.40
N SER A 91 8.69 13.72 -9.36
CA SER A 91 8.34 12.82 -10.45
C SER A 91 6.98 12.17 -10.16
N ALA A 92 6.46 11.39 -11.09
CA ALA A 92 5.30 10.51 -10.87
C ALA A 92 5.61 9.27 -10.00
N GLY A 93 6.63 9.32 -9.12
CA GLY A 93 6.87 8.25 -8.15
C GLY A 93 5.70 8.13 -7.18
N SER A 94 5.38 6.91 -6.74
CA SER A 94 4.16 6.66 -5.96
C SER A 94 4.26 7.23 -4.54
N MET A 95 3.35 8.14 -4.20
CA MET A 95 3.18 8.63 -2.83
C MET A 95 2.70 7.51 -1.91
N ALA A 96 1.82 6.62 -2.39
CA ALA A 96 1.32 5.51 -1.61
C ALA A 96 2.43 4.54 -1.19
N LEU A 97 3.43 4.28 -2.03
CA LEU A 97 4.57 3.43 -1.66
C LEU A 97 5.48 4.09 -0.61
N VAL A 98 5.69 5.41 -0.68
CA VAL A 98 6.39 6.16 0.38
C VAL A 98 5.62 6.06 1.68
N LEU A 99 4.31 6.30 1.63
CA LEU A 99 3.45 6.28 2.81
C LEU A 99 3.35 4.88 3.42
N GLN A 100 3.28 3.81 2.63
CA GLN A 100 3.30 2.43 3.12
C GLN A 100 4.52 2.12 3.99
N ALA A 101 5.70 2.60 3.60
CA ALA A 101 6.91 2.42 4.40
C ALA A 101 6.84 3.22 5.70
N PHE A 102 6.39 4.47 5.59
CA PHE A 102 6.33 5.43 6.69
C PHE A 102 5.30 5.05 7.76
N MET A 103 4.13 4.53 7.34
CA MET A 103 3.03 4.16 8.22
C MET A 103 3.35 3.01 9.17
N ILE A 104 4.34 2.17 8.87
CA ILE A 104 4.73 1.05 9.74
C ILE A 104 5.29 1.56 11.09
N PRO A 105 6.34 2.41 11.12
CA PRO A 105 6.90 2.95 12.36
C PRO A 105 6.18 4.19 12.92
N ALA A 106 5.52 4.98 12.06
CA ALA A 106 4.94 6.27 12.45
C ALA A 106 4.01 6.26 13.69
N PRO A 107 3.11 5.28 13.90
CA PRO A 107 2.20 5.32 15.05
C PRO A 107 2.93 5.05 16.38
N PHE A 108 4.21 4.64 16.36
CA PHE A 108 5.04 4.45 17.55
C PHE A 108 5.93 5.65 17.85
N ALA A 109 5.80 6.75 17.10
CA ALA A 109 6.44 8.01 17.43
C ALA A 109 5.88 8.58 18.75
N PRO A 110 6.69 9.33 19.52
CA PRO A 110 6.26 9.87 20.82
C PRO A 110 5.17 10.96 20.72
N LYS A 111 4.96 11.52 19.53
CA LYS A 111 3.98 12.58 19.24
C LYS A 111 3.39 12.35 17.85
N LYS A 112 2.27 13.04 17.58
CA LYS A 112 1.63 13.11 16.25
C LYS A 112 2.66 13.35 15.15
N VAL A 113 2.47 12.67 14.02
CA VAL A 113 3.26 12.83 12.80
C VAL A 113 2.35 13.29 11.68
N GLU A 114 2.74 14.34 10.98
CA GLU A 114 2.06 14.80 9.77
C GLU A 114 3.05 14.73 8.60
N ILE A 115 2.64 14.11 7.49
CA ILE A 115 3.44 14.02 6.27
C ILE A 115 2.65 14.53 5.08
N THR A 116 3.21 15.50 4.36
CA THR A 116 2.72 15.95 3.06
C THR A 116 3.63 15.40 1.98
N LEU A 117 3.05 14.67 1.02
CA LEU A 117 3.76 14.09 -0.11
C LEU A 117 3.30 14.77 -1.40
N LYS A 118 4.25 15.06 -2.29
CA LYS A 118 3.99 15.46 -3.67
C LYS A 118 4.54 14.42 -4.65
N GLY A 119 3.72 13.96 -5.58
CA GLY A 119 4.10 12.87 -6.50
C GLY A 119 2.93 12.26 -7.27
N GLY A 120 2.98 10.95 -7.52
CA GLY A 120 1.88 10.20 -8.15
C GLY A 120 0.91 9.60 -7.14
N SER A 121 -0.39 9.86 -7.29
CA SER A 121 -1.47 9.23 -6.51
C SER A 121 -1.93 7.92 -7.13
N ASP A 122 -1.97 7.87 -8.48
CA ASP A 122 -2.55 6.77 -9.24
C ASP A 122 -1.58 6.38 -10.36
N VAL A 123 -0.62 5.52 -10.03
CA VAL A 123 0.49 5.15 -10.92
C VAL A 123 0.66 3.64 -10.98
N ARG A 124 1.24 3.16 -12.07
CA ARG A 124 1.42 1.71 -12.30
C ARG A 124 2.28 1.08 -11.21
N TRP A 125 1.97 -0.19 -10.90
CA TRP A 125 2.70 -1.03 -9.95
C TRP A 125 2.77 -0.45 -8.53
N ALA A 126 1.76 0.33 -8.17
CA ALA A 126 1.54 0.85 -6.83
C ALA A 126 0.04 0.84 -6.52
N PRO A 127 -0.36 0.74 -5.24
CA PRO A 127 -1.75 0.93 -4.88
C PRO A 127 -2.20 2.36 -5.22
N PRO A 128 -3.39 2.53 -5.83
CA PRO A 128 -4.04 3.83 -5.97
C PRO A 128 -4.31 4.47 -4.60
N TYR A 129 -4.47 5.80 -4.57
CA TYR A 129 -4.83 6.52 -3.34
C TYR A 129 -6.12 5.96 -2.72
N ASP A 130 -7.16 5.74 -3.53
CA ASP A 130 -8.47 5.31 -3.00
C ASP A 130 -8.39 3.91 -2.39
N TYR A 131 -7.49 3.04 -2.87
CA TYR A 131 -7.23 1.76 -2.23
C TYR A 131 -6.59 1.94 -0.84
N LEU A 132 -5.61 2.84 -0.73
CA LEU A 132 -4.98 3.16 0.55
C LEU A 132 -6.00 3.73 1.55
N LYS A 133 -6.89 4.62 1.08
CA LYS A 133 -7.91 5.29 1.90
C LYS A 133 -9.06 4.37 2.33
N HIS A 134 -9.53 3.50 1.44
CA HIS A 134 -10.77 2.74 1.65
C HIS A 134 -10.58 1.24 1.89
N VAL A 135 -9.37 0.72 1.66
CA VAL A 135 -9.03 -0.69 1.94
C VAL A 135 -7.96 -0.76 3.02
N THR A 136 -6.77 -0.22 2.74
CA THR A 136 -5.62 -0.37 3.65
C THR A 136 -5.87 0.30 5.00
N LEU A 137 -6.26 1.57 5.01
CA LEU A 137 -6.47 2.32 6.25
C LEU A 137 -7.57 1.70 7.13
N PRO A 138 -8.76 1.35 6.61
CA PRO A 138 -9.78 0.69 7.43
C PRO A 138 -9.33 -0.64 8.06
N VAL A 139 -8.50 -1.44 7.37
CA VAL A 139 -7.93 -2.66 7.97
C VAL A 139 -6.98 -2.32 9.11
N LEU A 140 -6.16 -1.28 8.97
CA LEU A 140 -5.27 -0.84 10.05
C LEU A 140 -6.07 -0.24 11.22
N GLU A 141 -7.16 0.47 10.96
CA GLU A 141 -8.06 1.02 11.99
C GLU A 141 -8.69 -0.10 12.84
N MET A 142 -9.05 -1.25 12.24
CA MET A 142 -9.48 -2.44 13.00
C MET A 142 -8.41 -2.94 13.97
N MET A 143 -7.13 -2.69 13.69
CA MET A 143 -5.99 -2.97 14.56
C MET A 143 -5.71 -1.84 15.57
N GLY A 144 -6.58 -0.85 15.68
CA GLY A 144 -6.40 0.32 16.56
C GLY A 144 -5.44 1.37 16.02
N TYR A 145 -5.06 1.31 14.73
CA TYR A 145 -4.30 2.35 14.08
C TYR A 145 -5.13 3.63 13.99
N LYS A 146 -4.51 4.79 14.26
CA LYS A 146 -5.20 6.08 14.28
C LYS A 146 -4.54 7.02 13.28
N SER A 147 -5.19 7.21 12.14
CA SER A 147 -4.68 8.15 11.13
C SER A 147 -5.76 8.66 10.21
N ARG A 148 -5.45 9.78 9.57
CA ARG A 148 -6.23 10.35 8.48
C ARG A 148 -5.34 10.52 7.27
N ILE A 149 -5.85 10.14 6.10
CA ILE A 149 -5.18 10.37 4.82
C ILE A 149 -6.17 11.13 3.94
N ASP A 150 -5.73 12.24 3.35
CA ASP A 150 -6.51 13.07 2.44
C ASP A 150 -5.71 13.33 1.16
N LEU A 151 -6.38 13.17 0.02
CA LEU A 151 -5.83 13.59 -1.27
C LEU A 151 -6.32 15.00 -1.59
N ILE A 152 -5.40 15.95 -1.65
CA ILE A 152 -5.69 17.33 -2.03
C ILE A 152 -5.75 17.45 -3.55
N GLN A 153 -4.91 16.69 -4.25
CA GLN A 153 -4.82 16.73 -5.71
C GLN A 153 -4.36 15.37 -6.26
N ARG A 154 -5.03 14.87 -7.30
CA ARG A 154 -4.56 13.69 -8.05
C ARG A 154 -3.31 13.98 -8.87
N GLY A 155 -2.45 12.99 -8.97
CA GLY A 155 -1.22 13.01 -9.77
C GLY A 155 -1.04 11.72 -10.56
N HIS A 156 -0.92 11.85 -11.88
CA HIS A 156 -0.76 10.72 -12.80
C HIS A 156 0.60 10.76 -13.50
N TYR A 157 1.05 9.60 -13.96
CA TYR A 157 2.19 9.52 -14.86
C TYR A 157 1.89 10.27 -16.18
N PRO A 158 2.85 11.04 -16.75
CA PRO A 158 4.27 11.11 -16.39
C PRO A 158 4.66 12.21 -15.41
N ARG A 159 3.89 13.28 -15.26
CA ARG A 159 4.35 14.47 -14.51
C ARG A 159 4.11 14.37 -13.01
N GLY A 160 3.20 13.51 -12.56
CA GLY A 160 2.78 13.45 -11.16
C GLY A 160 1.95 14.68 -10.81
N GLY A 161 2.37 15.42 -9.80
CA GLY A 161 1.69 16.64 -9.35
C GLY A 161 0.53 16.41 -8.40
N GLY A 162 0.38 15.19 -7.89
CA GLY A 162 -0.56 14.88 -6.83
C GLY A 162 -0.03 15.37 -5.50
N ILE A 163 -0.93 15.67 -4.58
CA ILE A 163 -0.64 16.15 -3.23
C ILE A 163 -1.47 15.33 -2.27
N LEU A 164 -0.80 14.61 -1.38
CA LEU A 164 -1.40 13.80 -0.33
C LEU A 164 -0.95 14.32 1.02
N LYS A 165 -1.88 14.41 1.97
CA LYS A 165 -1.59 14.69 3.39
C LYS A 165 -1.99 13.49 4.22
N ALA A 166 -1.13 13.11 5.15
CA ALA A 166 -1.44 12.08 6.14
C ALA A 166 -1.09 12.56 7.54
N GLU A 167 -2.01 12.34 8.48
CA GLU A 167 -1.83 12.54 9.91
C GLU A 167 -1.87 11.17 10.60
N ILE A 168 -0.90 10.87 11.45
CA ILE A 168 -0.79 9.61 12.19
C ILE A 168 -0.60 9.93 13.66
N LEU A 169 -1.49 9.40 14.51
CA LEU A 169 -1.49 9.60 15.94
C LEU A 169 -0.74 8.47 16.66
N PRO A 170 -0.06 8.76 17.79
CA PRO A 170 0.61 7.74 18.58
C PRO A 170 -0.34 6.67 19.13
N VAL A 171 0.13 5.42 19.12
CA VAL A 171 -0.53 4.28 19.75
C VAL A 171 0.46 3.58 20.69
N LYS A 172 -0.05 3.00 21.78
CA LYS A 172 0.78 2.20 22.69
C LYS A 172 1.10 0.82 22.11
N LYS A 173 0.11 0.23 21.42
CA LYS A 173 0.19 -1.07 20.75
C LYS A 173 -0.89 -1.13 19.68
N LEU A 174 -0.68 -2.01 18.70
CA LEU A 174 -1.73 -2.43 17.78
C LEU A 174 -2.45 -3.66 18.35
N ASN A 175 -3.72 -3.81 18.01
CA ASN A 175 -4.53 -4.98 18.33
C ASN A 175 -4.39 -6.03 17.23
N PRO A 176 -4.38 -7.32 17.56
CA PRO A 176 -4.33 -8.35 16.54
C PRO A 176 -5.56 -8.33 15.63
N LEU A 177 -5.34 -8.54 14.33
CA LEU A 177 -6.42 -8.66 13.34
C LEU A 177 -6.86 -10.12 13.28
N LYS A 178 -8.15 -10.40 13.50
CA LYS A 178 -8.69 -11.76 13.44
C LYS A 178 -9.96 -11.76 12.61
N ILE A 179 -9.83 -12.03 11.33
CA ILE A 179 -10.96 -12.08 10.39
C ILE A 179 -10.86 -13.39 9.62
N LEU A 180 -11.53 -14.42 10.12
CA LEU A 180 -11.60 -15.70 9.44
C LEU A 180 -12.83 -15.78 8.56
N GLU A 181 -14.01 -15.34 8.97
CA GLU A 181 -15.18 -15.39 8.09
C GLU A 181 -15.49 -14.01 7.48
N PRO A 182 -15.67 -13.93 6.15
CA PRO A 182 -16.00 -12.67 5.51
C PRO A 182 -17.46 -12.29 5.76
N GLU A 183 -17.67 -11.08 6.27
CA GLU A 183 -18.98 -10.43 6.32
C GLU A 183 -18.91 -9.17 5.46
N ILE A 184 -19.85 -9.06 4.53
CA ILE A 184 -19.93 -8.01 3.53
C ILE A 184 -21.30 -7.38 3.61
N ASP A 185 -21.33 -6.08 3.90
CA ASP A 185 -22.55 -5.29 3.97
C ASP A 185 -22.91 -4.74 2.58
N SER A 186 -21.90 -4.26 1.85
CA SER A 186 -22.08 -3.56 0.58
C SER A 186 -20.78 -3.46 -0.20
N ILE A 187 -20.89 -3.09 -1.48
CA ILE A 187 -19.77 -2.77 -2.35
C ILE A 187 -19.79 -1.28 -2.64
N LYS A 188 -18.67 -0.62 -2.40
CA LYS A 188 -18.47 0.80 -2.69
C LYS A 188 -17.39 0.97 -3.75
N GLY A 189 -17.33 2.15 -4.36
CA GLY A 189 -16.27 2.48 -5.32
C GLY A 189 -16.12 3.96 -5.57
N ILE A 190 -14.96 4.31 -6.14
CA ILE A 190 -14.67 5.64 -6.67
C ILE A 190 -14.09 5.45 -8.07
N SER A 191 -14.73 6.07 -9.06
CA SER A 191 -14.24 6.15 -10.43
C SER A 191 -13.87 7.59 -10.75
N HIS A 192 -12.62 7.81 -11.15
CA HIS A 192 -12.12 9.17 -11.39
C HIS A 192 -11.65 9.41 -12.82
N ALA A 193 -11.82 10.64 -13.28
CA ALA A 193 -11.23 11.16 -14.51
C ALA A 193 -10.64 12.57 -14.26
N THR A 194 -9.35 12.71 -14.56
CA THR A 194 -8.57 13.94 -14.38
C THR A 194 -8.07 14.43 -15.73
N ASN A 195 -8.33 15.69 -16.07
CA ASN A 195 -8.08 16.33 -17.37
C ASN A 195 -8.54 15.46 -18.56
N LEU A 196 -9.65 14.75 -18.38
CA LEU A 196 -10.32 13.92 -19.36
C LEU A 196 -11.83 14.21 -19.28
N PRO A 197 -12.62 13.91 -20.32
CA PRO A 197 -14.07 14.08 -20.26
C PRO A 197 -14.70 13.26 -19.11
N LEU A 198 -15.72 13.83 -18.45
CA LEU A 198 -16.45 13.19 -17.34
C LEU A 198 -16.96 11.78 -17.69
N HIS A 199 -17.43 11.60 -18.94
CA HIS A 199 -17.93 10.31 -19.42
C HIS A 199 -16.90 9.17 -19.41
N VAL A 200 -15.61 9.46 -19.16
CA VAL A 200 -14.62 8.42 -18.88
C VAL A 200 -14.88 7.76 -17.53
N ALA A 201 -15.11 8.54 -16.47
CA ALA A 201 -15.42 8.03 -15.14
C ALA A 201 -16.79 7.34 -15.10
N GLU A 202 -17.80 7.92 -15.77
CA GLU A 202 -19.14 7.33 -15.86
C GLU A 202 -19.12 5.93 -16.50
N ARG A 203 -18.41 5.77 -17.63
CA ARG A 203 -18.31 4.49 -18.33
C ARG A 203 -17.49 3.45 -17.57
N GLN A 204 -16.49 3.87 -16.80
CA GLN A 204 -15.76 3.01 -15.88
C GLN A 204 -16.69 2.49 -14.78
N ALA A 205 -17.38 3.39 -14.08
CA ALA A 205 -18.32 3.05 -13.02
C ALA A 205 -19.45 2.14 -13.52
N LEU A 206 -20.11 2.49 -14.63
CA LEU A 206 -21.19 1.71 -15.22
C LEU A 206 -20.73 0.28 -15.59
N ALA A 207 -19.53 0.14 -16.15
CA ALA A 207 -19.01 -1.16 -16.54
C ALA A 207 -18.65 -2.03 -15.33
N ALA A 208 -18.15 -1.44 -14.24
CA ALA A 208 -17.91 -2.15 -12.99
C ALA A 208 -19.23 -2.55 -12.31
N HIS A 209 -20.18 -1.60 -12.20
CA HIS A 209 -21.49 -1.82 -11.60
C HIS A 209 -22.24 -2.97 -12.27
N LYS A 210 -22.27 -3.04 -13.62
CA LYS A 210 -22.93 -4.14 -14.37
C LYS A 210 -22.42 -5.53 -14.01
N ILE A 211 -21.15 -5.65 -13.60
CA ILE A 211 -20.57 -6.92 -13.15
C ILE A 211 -20.92 -7.16 -11.68
N LEU A 212 -20.71 -6.16 -10.83
CA LEU A 212 -20.83 -6.30 -9.38
C LEU A 212 -22.28 -6.42 -8.91
N ALA A 213 -23.25 -5.84 -9.63
CA ALA A 213 -24.67 -5.97 -9.31
C ALA A 213 -25.17 -7.43 -9.34
N LYS A 214 -24.43 -8.34 -9.99
CA LYS A 214 -24.75 -9.77 -10.03
C LYS A 214 -24.42 -10.51 -8.72
N THR A 215 -23.70 -9.86 -7.81
CA THR A 215 -23.32 -10.45 -6.52
C THR A 215 -24.45 -10.47 -5.50
N GLY A 216 -25.52 -9.71 -5.73
CA GLY A 216 -26.62 -9.52 -4.78
C GLY A 216 -26.37 -8.45 -3.71
N TYR A 217 -25.16 -7.91 -3.61
CA TYR A 217 -24.85 -6.79 -2.71
C TYR A 217 -25.29 -5.44 -3.29
N GLU A 218 -25.62 -4.48 -2.43
CA GLU A 218 -25.77 -3.09 -2.83
C GLU A 218 -24.44 -2.55 -3.39
N VAL A 219 -24.47 -1.95 -4.59
CA VAL A 219 -23.28 -1.42 -5.27
C VAL A 219 -23.44 0.08 -5.48
N ASP A 220 -22.54 0.87 -4.90
CA ASP A 220 -22.53 2.32 -5.02
C ASP A 220 -21.13 2.82 -5.40
N ILE A 221 -21.00 3.39 -6.60
CA ILE A 221 -19.73 3.84 -7.16
C ILE A 221 -19.81 5.34 -7.41
N ALA A 222 -19.13 6.10 -6.56
CA ALA A 222 -19.02 7.54 -6.69
C ALA A 222 -18.16 7.95 -7.89
N LEU A 223 -18.48 9.10 -8.48
CA LEU A 223 -17.72 9.70 -9.56
C LEU A 223 -16.87 10.87 -9.04
N GLU A 224 -15.63 10.94 -9.48
CA GLU A 224 -14.76 12.08 -9.24
C GLU A 224 -14.24 12.64 -10.56
N HIS A 225 -14.29 13.96 -10.73
CA HIS A 225 -13.83 14.61 -11.95
C HIS A 225 -13.07 15.89 -11.64
N SER A 226 -11.94 16.08 -12.33
CA SER A 226 -11.12 17.28 -12.18
C SER A 226 -10.50 17.70 -13.52
N THR A 227 -10.32 19.00 -13.73
CA THR A 227 -9.74 19.56 -14.97
C THR A 227 -8.49 20.41 -14.75
N ASN A 228 -8.11 20.65 -13.49
CA ASN A 228 -7.07 21.60 -13.11
C ASN A 228 -5.81 20.91 -12.54
N ASN A 229 -5.44 19.76 -13.10
CA ASN A 229 -4.27 18.98 -12.65
C ASN A 229 -3.11 19.04 -13.65
N LEU A 230 -1.92 18.60 -13.25
CA LEU A 230 -0.73 18.64 -14.13
C LEU A 230 -0.71 17.58 -15.23
N SER A 231 -1.39 16.45 -15.04
CA SER A 231 -1.40 15.32 -15.99
C SER A 231 -2.80 14.72 -16.13
N PRO A 232 -3.20 14.30 -17.34
CA PRO A 232 -4.43 13.54 -17.52
C PRO A 232 -4.28 12.12 -16.98
N GLY A 233 -5.38 11.57 -16.48
CA GLY A 233 -5.43 10.21 -15.98
C GLY A 233 -6.83 9.80 -15.55
N SER A 234 -7.07 8.50 -15.45
CA SER A 234 -8.32 7.96 -14.93
C SER A 234 -8.06 6.62 -14.26
N GLY A 235 -9.01 6.18 -13.45
CA GLY A 235 -8.91 4.93 -12.74
C GLY A 235 -10.18 4.68 -11.94
N ILE A 236 -10.26 3.48 -11.39
CA ILE A 236 -11.37 3.09 -10.55
C ILE A 236 -10.85 2.15 -9.47
N VAL A 237 -11.32 2.37 -8.24
CA VAL A 237 -11.18 1.45 -7.13
C VAL A 237 -12.58 1.09 -6.66
N VAL A 238 -12.84 -0.20 -6.53
CA VAL A 238 -14.05 -0.77 -5.93
C VAL A 238 -13.64 -1.62 -4.75
N TRP A 239 -14.44 -1.67 -3.70
CA TRP A 239 -14.15 -2.49 -2.54
C TRP A 239 -15.42 -3.01 -1.88
N ALA A 240 -15.33 -4.21 -1.31
CA ALA A 240 -16.33 -4.74 -0.40
C ALA A 240 -16.05 -4.20 1.01
N GLN A 241 -17.11 -3.78 1.71
CA GLN A 241 -17.04 -3.33 3.10
C GLN A 241 -17.97 -4.14 4.00
N GLY A 242 -17.48 -4.45 5.19
CA GLY A 242 -18.16 -5.10 6.31
C GLY A 242 -17.15 -5.32 7.43
N ASN A 243 -17.06 -6.54 7.98
CA ASN A 243 -15.91 -6.92 8.81
C ASN A 243 -14.61 -7.06 7.98
N THR A 244 -14.78 -7.24 6.67
CA THR A 244 -13.74 -7.51 5.69
C THR A 244 -13.50 -6.28 4.81
N ARG A 245 -12.30 -6.18 4.23
CA ARG A 245 -11.93 -5.16 3.24
C ARG A 245 -11.17 -5.81 2.10
N ILE A 246 -11.84 -5.92 0.97
CA ILE A 246 -11.30 -6.51 -0.27
C ILE A 246 -11.43 -5.46 -1.35
N GLY A 247 -10.33 -5.12 -2.01
CA GLY A 247 -10.31 -4.15 -3.10
C GLY A 247 -10.07 -4.78 -4.46
N GLY A 248 -10.65 -4.16 -5.48
CA GLY A 248 -10.33 -4.33 -6.89
C GLY A 248 -10.06 -2.97 -7.52
N ASN A 249 -9.01 -2.86 -8.32
CA ASN A 249 -8.70 -1.60 -8.98
C ASN A 249 -8.19 -1.81 -10.41
N ALA A 250 -8.28 -0.75 -11.21
CA ALA A 250 -7.66 -0.67 -12.51
C ALA A 250 -7.38 0.80 -12.89
N LEU A 251 -6.25 1.02 -13.56
CA LEU A 251 -5.90 2.34 -14.11
C LEU A 251 -6.25 2.43 -15.60
N GLY A 252 -6.66 3.62 -16.00
CA GLY A 252 -6.72 4.05 -17.39
C GLY A 252 -5.33 4.18 -18.00
N LYS A 253 -5.26 3.99 -19.32
CA LYS A 253 -4.06 4.28 -20.11
C LYS A 253 -4.49 4.60 -21.54
N ARG A 254 -3.64 5.30 -22.28
CA ARG A 254 -3.88 5.61 -23.71
C ARG A 254 -4.21 4.33 -24.47
N GLY A 255 -5.32 4.34 -25.23
CA GLY A 255 -5.80 3.21 -26.02
C GLY A 255 -6.59 2.14 -25.24
N LYS A 256 -6.72 2.23 -23.91
CA LYS A 256 -7.57 1.32 -23.11
C LYS A 256 -8.93 1.97 -22.88
N SER A 257 -10.01 1.29 -23.26
CA SER A 257 -11.37 1.81 -23.08
C SER A 257 -11.77 1.91 -21.60
N ALA A 258 -12.63 2.87 -21.29
CA ALA A 258 -13.18 3.08 -19.95
C ALA A 258 -13.91 1.83 -19.43
N GLU A 259 -14.64 1.14 -20.29
CA GLU A 259 -15.36 -0.09 -19.96
C GLU A 259 -14.40 -1.20 -19.56
N LYS A 260 -13.26 -1.33 -20.27
CA LYS A 260 -12.26 -2.33 -19.92
C LYS A 260 -11.64 -2.04 -18.55
N VAL A 261 -11.39 -0.77 -18.23
CA VAL A 261 -10.91 -0.35 -16.89
C VAL A 261 -11.92 -0.73 -15.81
N GLY A 262 -13.20 -0.37 -15.98
CA GLY A 262 -14.26 -0.75 -15.02
C GLY A 262 -14.41 -2.26 -14.84
N LYS A 263 -14.43 -3.02 -15.94
CA LYS A 263 -14.54 -4.48 -15.91
C LYS A 263 -13.35 -5.15 -15.22
N GLU A 264 -12.13 -4.67 -15.45
CA GLU A 264 -10.93 -5.22 -14.79
C GLU A 264 -10.98 -5.00 -13.27
N ALA A 265 -11.34 -3.81 -12.81
CA ALA A 265 -11.45 -3.54 -11.37
C ALA A 265 -12.51 -4.41 -10.70
N ALA A 266 -13.70 -4.55 -11.30
CA ALA A 266 -14.75 -5.43 -10.81
C ALA A 266 -14.30 -6.90 -10.74
N LYS A 267 -13.64 -7.40 -11.80
CA LYS A 267 -13.12 -8.78 -11.81
C LYS A 267 -12.04 -9.01 -10.75
N ASN A 268 -11.18 -8.02 -10.52
CA ASN A 268 -10.15 -8.10 -9.47
C ASN A 268 -10.78 -8.22 -8.07
N LEU A 269 -11.89 -7.51 -7.82
CA LEU A 269 -12.66 -7.64 -6.58
C LEU A 269 -13.32 -9.03 -6.47
N LEU A 270 -14.04 -9.46 -7.51
CA LEU A 270 -14.74 -10.75 -7.54
C LEU A 270 -13.82 -11.95 -7.29
N CYS A 271 -12.61 -11.92 -7.84
CA CYS A 271 -11.59 -12.97 -7.70
C CYS A 271 -11.28 -13.32 -6.23
N SER A 272 -11.49 -12.37 -5.31
CA SER A 272 -11.32 -12.61 -3.86
C SER A 272 -12.64 -12.91 -3.17
N LEU A 273 -13.74 -12.27 -3.59
CA LEU A 273 -15.08 -12.51 -3.04
C LEU A 273 -15.55 -13.94 -3.27
N GLU A 274 -15.40 -14.45 -4.48
CA GLU A 274 -15.86 -15.80 -4.88
C GLU A 274 -15.12 -16.93 -4.15
N ARG A 275 -13.97 -16.63 -3.53
CA ARG A 275 -13.15 -17.59 -2.77
C ARG A 275 -13.34 -17.48 -1.26
N GLU A 276 -14.25 -16.63 -0.79
CA GLU A 276 -14.47 -16.40 0.65
C GLU A 276 -13.17 -15.96 1.38
N ALA A 277 -12.32 -15.19 0.69
CA ALA A 277 -11.18 -14.55 1.32
C ALA A 277 -11.67 -13.43 2.26
N THR A 278 -10.86 -13.09 3.28
CA THR A 278 -11.16 -11.97 4.19
C THR A 278 -10.29 -10.74 3.93
N LEU A 279 -9.25 -10.88 3.12
CA LEU A 279 -8.48 -9.79 2.54
C LEU A 279 -8.13 -10.13 1.09
N ASP A 280 -7.96 -9.13 0.22
CA ASP A 280 -7.40 -9.38 -1.11
C ASP A 280 -5.89 -9.63 -1.06
N ASN A 281 -5.31 -10.13 -2.15
CA ASN A 281 -3.88 -10.48 -2.22
C ASN A 281 -2.93 -9.30 -1.95
N TYR A 282 -3.30 -8.07 -2.32
CA TYR A 282 -2.48 -6.88 -2.09
C TYR A 282 -2.53 -6.47 -0.63
N MET A 283 -3.72 -6.47 -0.01
CA MET A 283 -3.82 -6.20 1.42
C MET A 283 -3.12 -7.29 2.24
N GLY A 284 -3.21 -8.53 1.77
CA GLY A 284 -2.51 -9.69 2.32
C GLY A 284 -1.00 -9.53 2.41
N ASP A 285 -0.36 -8.88 1.43
CA ASP A 285 1.07 -8.58 1.52
C ASP A 285 1.38 -7.36 2.40
N GLN A 286 0.50 -6.35 2.39
CA GLN A 286 0.68 -5.08 3.11
C GLN A 286 0.50 -5.20 4.62
N ILE A 287 -0.34 -6.13 5.08
CA ILE A 287 -0.68 -6.29 6.49
C ILE A 287 0.42 -7.02 7.29
N ILE A 288 1.29 -7.78 6.62
CA ILE A 288 2.28 -8.65 7.26
C ILE A 288 3.20 -7.92 8.26
N PRO A 289 3.79 -6.76 7.96
CA PRO A 289 4.57 -6.01 8.93
C PRO A 289 3.76 -5.63 10.19
N TYR A 290 2.48 -5.28 10.03
CA TYR A 290 1.62 -4.87 11.14
C TYR A 290 1.21 -6.04 12.02
N MET A 291 0.97 -7.23 11.45
CA MET A 291 0.71 -8.45 12.24
C MET A 291 1.85 -8.77 13.21
N ALA A 292 3.10 -8.62 12.77
CA ALA A 292 4.26 -8.85 13.63
C ALA A 292 4.35 -7.87 14.81
N LEU A 293 3.79 -6.67 14.65
CA LEU A 293 3.72 -5.64 15.70
C LEU A 293 2.52 -5.82 16.62
N ALA A 294 1.42 -6.38 16.12
CA ALA A 294 0.18 -6.56 16.86
C ALA A 294 0.11 -7.88 17.64
N GLY A 295 0.87 -8.91 17.24
CA GLY A 295 0.79 -10.25 17.79
C GLY A 295 -0.31 -11.09 17.13
N CYS A 296 -0.86 -12.07 17.84
CA CYS A 296 -1.71 -13.17 17.35
C CYS A 296 -2.85 -12.77 16.39
N SER A 297 -2.53 -12.65 15.10
CA SER A 297 -3.44 -12.23 14.03
C SER A 297 -3.66 -13.37 13.04
N CYS A 298 -4.82 -13.41 12.39
CA CYS A 298 -5.16 -14.38 11.34
C CYS A 298 -6.13 -13.81 10.30
N PHE A 299 -5.95 -14.19 9.04
CA PHE A 299 -6.85 -13.87 7.91
C PHE A 299 -6.73 -14.89 6.77
N LYS A 300 -7.66 -14.84 5.80
CA LYS A 300 -7.65 -15.60 4.54
C LYS A 300 -7.40 -14.68 3.35
N ILE A 301 -6.52 -15.09 2.43
CA ILE A 301 -6.32 -14.46 1.11
C ILE A 301 -6.53 -15.46 -0.02
N PRO A 302 -6.85 -15.01 -1.26
CA PRO A 302 -7.03 -15.91 -2.39
C PRO A 302 -5.80 -16.78 -2.68
N THR A 303 -4.62 -16.16 -2.78
CA THR A 303 -3.38 -16.86 -3.11
C THR A 303 -2.17 -16.24 -2.42
N LEU A 304 -1.20 -17.06 -2.03
CA LEU A 304 0.03 -16.54 -1.45
C LEU A 304 0.93 -15.93 -2.53
N SER A 305 0.89 -14.61 -2.65
CA SER A 305 1.72 -13.87 -3.61
C SER A 305 3.22 -13.96 -3.27
N SER A 306 4.07 -13.73 -4.28
CA SER A 306 5.52 -13.60 -4.08
C SER A 306 5.88 -12.44 -3.13
N HIS A 307 5.11 -11.36 -3.16
CA HIS A 307 5.25 -10.23 -2.24
C HIS A 307 4.94 -10.65 -0.80
N ALA A 308 3.82 -11.33 -0.57
CA ALA A 308 3.45 -11.81 0.76
C ALA A 308 4.52 -12.77 1.32
N ARG A 309 4.99 -13.71 0.50
CA ARG A 309 6.07 -14.64 0.88
C ARG A 309 7.37 -13.91 1.24
N THR A 310 7.75 -12.92 0.45
CA THR A 310 8.94 -12.09 0.70
C THR A 310 8.79 -11.30 2.00
N ASN A 311 7.63 -10.69 2.23
CA ASN A 311 7.35 -9.90 3.44
C ASN A 311 7.38 -10.77 4.70
N ILE A 312 6.81 -11.99 4.66
CA ILE A 312 6.90 -12.97 5.76
C ILE A 312 8.36 -13.28 6.11
N GLN A 313 9.19 -13.55 5.09
CA GLN A 313 10.60 -13.88 5.29
C GLN A 313 11.39 -12.70 5.87
N LEU A 314 11.16 -11.48 5.36
CA LEU A 314 11.82 -10.27 5.85
C LEU A 314 11.43 -9.96 7.28
N VAL A 315 10.12 -9.99 7.59
CA VAL A 315 9.62 -9.74 8.94
C VAL A 315 10.20 -10.75 9.91
N LYS A 316 10.23 -12.04 9.57
CA LYS A 316 10.87 -13.08 10.39
C LYS A 316 12.34 -12.78 10.64
N LYS A 317 13.09 -12.41 9.60
CA LYS A 317 14.52 -12.12 9.70
C LYS A 317 14.83 -10.90 10.60
N ILE A 318 13.99 -9.86 10.56
CA ILE A 318 14.24 -8.60 11.27
C ILE A 318 13.70 -8.66 12.71
N THR A 319 12.48 -9.17 12.88
CA THR A 319 11.73 -9.12 14.15
C THR A 319 11.75 -10.44 14.92
N GLY A 320 12.08 -11.56 14.27
CA GLY A 320 11.98 -12.91 14.84
C GLY A 320 10.56 -13.49 14.84
N LYS A 321 9.55 -12.72 14.41
CA LYS A 321 8.14 -13.18 14.38
C LYS A 321 7.92 -14.24 13.31
N VAL A 322 7.19 -15.30 13.68
CA VAL A 322 6.96 -16.46 12.83
C VAL A 322 5.52 -16.48 12.36
N PHE A 323 5.35 -16.61 11.04
CA PHE A 323 4.06 -16.79 10.40
C PHE A 323 3.83 -18.25 10.08
N ARG A 324 2.57 -18.67 10.20
CA ARG A 324 2.07 -19.93 9.67
C ARG A 324 1.25 -19.63 8.44
N VAL A 325 1.46 -20.43 7.40
CA VAL A 325 0.76 -20.32 6.13
C VAL A 325 0.12 -21.67 5.86
N HIS A 326 -1.20 -21.71 5.88
CA HIS A 326 -1.99 -22.93 5.73
C HIS A 326 -2.82 -22.82 4.45
N PRO A 327 -2.44 -23.54 3.38
CA PRO A 327 -3.30 -23.70 2.22
C PRO A 327 -4.61 -24.37 2.62
N ARG A 328 -5.73 -23.83 2.13
CA ARG A 328 -7.08 -24.41 2.15
C ARG A 328 -7.51 -24.63 0.69
N GLU A 329 -8.67 -25.23 0.46
CA GLU A 329 -9.14 -25.57 -0.90
C GLU A 329 -9.14 -24.35 -1.84
N GLU A 330 -9.74 -23.23 -1.43
CA GLU A 330 -9.89 -22.04 -2.28
C GLU A 330 -9.05 -20.82 -1.84
N VAL A 331 -8.37 -20.90 -0.70
CA VAL A 331 -7.71 -19.76 -0.03
C VAL A 331 -6.44 -20.18 0.70
N VAL A 332 -5.65 -19.20 1.10
CA VAL A 332 -4.51 -19.36 2.00
C VAL A 332 -4.78 -18.62 3.30
N GLU A 333 -4.80 -19.35 4.40
CA GLU A 333 -4.88 -18.78 5.74
C GLU A 333 -3.47 -18.41 6.22
N ILE A 334 -3.29 -17.16 6.66
CA ILE A 334 -2.05 -16.66 7.22
C ILE A 334 -2.30 -16.28 8.67
N SER A 335 -1.47 -16.80 9.58
CA SER A 335 -1.51 -16.44 10.99
C SER A 335 -0.12 -16.13 11.56
N THR A 336 -0.07 -15.30 12.59
CA THR A 336 1.15 -15.05 13.37
C THR A 336 0.97 -15.50 14.82
N LYS A 337 2.06 -15.91 15.46
CA LYS A 337 2.14 -16.12 16.90
C LYS A 337 2.86 -14.96 17.59
#